data_AF-V5GLS5-F1
#
_entry.id   AF-V5GLS5-F1
#
_cell.length_a   1.000
_cell.length_b   1.000
_cell.length_c   1.000
_cell.angle_alpha   90.00
_cell.angle_beta   90.00
_cell.angle_gamma   90.00
#
_symmetry.space_group_name_H-M   'P 1'
#
loop_
_entity.id
_entity.type
_entity.pdbx_description
1 polymer ?
#
loop_
_entity_poly.entity_id
_entity_poly.type
_entity_poly.pdbx_seq_one_letter_code
_entity_poly.pdbx_strand_id
1 'polypeptide(L)'
;CEIPGSCSQLCINDKGGFKCECVSGYMRDPRDLTKCKAIEGHASLLFARRRDIRKISLDHHEMTSIVNETNSATALDFVFRTGMIFWSDVTDKKIYKAPIDEGNDRKVVITNDITMSDGLAVDWIYNHIYWTDTGKNTIELANFDGKMRKVLIKDELEEPRALALNPLEGWMFWTDWGSDPKIERSGMDGSHRQTIVSYDVKWPNGLTLDLVKKRVYWVDAKLNIISACDYNGKNRRVILFSPDSLRHPFSITTFEDWVYWTDWDRAAVFKANKFTGKDVQAVTATEMIQNPMVIHVYHPYRQPDGENHCQAVNGHCSHLCLPAPQINIDSPKISCACPETLRMLPDGLTCFQDESLTTSTPYSVTFSDIATEQIDNLQDSTTNKSHPNTPMSESSDNGIVAGITIVVSLILIAVIAAGVYWLYRHLMHRNMTSMNFDNPVYRKTTEDQFSLEKNQFQPTTRPYLSTVGEEAQQPLTSANTNDPV
;
A
#
# COMPACT_ATOMS: atom_id res chain seq x y z
N CYS A 1 -24.91 2.76 22.83
CA CYS A 1 -24.16 2.23 21.65
C CYS A 1 -23.07 3.16 21.09
N GLU A 2 -22.89 4.38 21.61
CA GLU A 2 -21.92 5.34 21.05
C GLU A 2 -20.45 5.03 21.40
N ILE A 3 -20.22 4.30 22.51
CA ILE A 3 -18.88 3.91 22.95
C ILE A 3 -18.28 2.88 21.96
N PRO A 4 -17.16 3.19 21.28
CA PRO A 4 -16.55 2.26 20.35
C PRO A 4 -16.10 0.96 21.04
N GLY A 5 -16.52 -0.17 20.50
CA GLY A 5 -16.19 -1.50 21.06
C GLY A 5 -17.17 -2.03 22.10
N SER A 6 -18.28 -1.33 22.42
CA SER A 6 -19.37 -1.96 23.19
C SER A 6 -19.91 -3.24 22.55
N CYS A 7 -19.86 -3.31 21.21
CA CYS A 7 -20.14 -4.53 20.42
C CYS A 7 -19.11 -4.63 19.28
N SER A 8 -18.68 -5.85 18.91
CA SER A 8 -17.80 -6.08 17.74
C SER A 8 -18.41 -5.60 16.42
N GLN A 9 -19.73 -5.74 16.28
CA GLN A 9 -20.46 -5.41 15.05
C GLN A 9 -21.65 -4.50 15.39
N LEU A 10 -22.88 -5.00 15.34
CA LEU A 10 -24.11 -4.22 15.54
C LEU A 10 -24.40 -4.03 17.04
N CYS A 11 -24.95 -2.87 17.39
CA CYS A 11 -25.34 -2.52 18.75
C CYS A 11 -26.76 -1.94 18.75
N ILE A 12 -27.65 -2.56 19.51
CA ILE A 12 -29.03 -2.10 19.74
C ILE A 12 -29.08 -1.54 21.16
N ASN A 13 -29.44 -0.27 21.28
CA ASN A 13 -29.61 0.38 22.58
C ASN A 13 -30.96 0.01 23.17
N ASP A 14 -31.01 -0.45 24.41
CA ASP A 14 -32.23 -0.93 25.06
C ASP A 14 -32.42 -0.27 26.44
N LYS A 15 -33.63 -0.35 27.01
CA LYS A 15 -33.94 0.30 28.28
C LYS A 15 -33.16 -0.36 29.42
N GLY A 16 -32.13 0.33 29.91
CA GLY A 16 -31.24 -0.14 30.98
C GLY A 16 -30.00 -0.90 30.49
N GLY A 17 -29.71 -0.92 29.18
CA GLY A 17 -28.52 -1.59 28.67
C GLY A 17 -28.37 -1.51 27.15
N PHE A 18 -27.73 -2.53 26.57
CA PHE A 18 -27.62 -2.70 25.13
C PHE A 18 -27.50 -4.18 24.78
N LYS A 19 -27.87 -4.52 23.55
CA LYS A 19 -27.74 -5.86 22.96
C LYS A 19 -26.80 -5.78 21.77
N CYS A 20 -25.87 -6.72 21.67
CA CYS A 20 -25.02 -6.86 20.49
C CYS A 20 -25.61 -7.91 19.54
N GLU A 21 -25.48 -7.65 18.24
CA GLU A 21 -25.84 -8.56 17.16
C GLU A 21 -24.72 -8.62 16.12
N CYS A 22 -24.70 -9.71 15.36
CA CYS A 22 -23.67 -9.98 14.36
C CYS A 22 -24.29 -9.99 12.96
N VAL A 23 -23.53 -9.59 11.95
CA VAL A 23 -23.94 -9.68 10.55
C VAL A 23 -23.85 -11.12 10.05
N SER A 24 -24.40 -11.41 8.86
CA SER A 24 -24.29 -12.72 8.23
C SER A 24 -22.83 -13.19 8.16
N GLY A 25 -22.60 -14.49 8.36
CA GLY A 25 -21.27 -15.08 8.52
C GLY A 25 -20.66 -14.96 9.92
N TYR A 26 -21.28 -14.25 10.86
CA TYR A 26 -20.76 -14.12 12.22
C TYR A 26 -21.77 -14.57 13.29
N MET A 27 -21.28 -15.22 14.34
CA MET A 27 -22.05 -15.56 15.55
C MET A 27 -21.44 -14.89 16.78
N ARG A 28 -22.24 -14.74 17.84
CA ARG A 28 -21.74 -14.19 19.12
C ARG A 28 -20.83 -15.20 19.82
N ASP A 29 -19.69 -14.77 20.37
CA ASP A 29 -18.83 -15.66 21.18
C ASP A 29 -19.63 -16.11 22.42
N PRO A 30 -19.80 -17.43 22.67
CA PRO A 30 -20.53 -17.92 23.84
C PRO A 30 -19.93 -17.47 25.18
N ARG A 31 -18.65 -17.06 25.21
CA ARG A 31 -17.95 -16.57 26.41
C ARG A 31 -18.06 -15.06 26.58
N ASP A 32 -18.40 -14.33 25.53
CA ASP A 32 -18.54 -12.87 25.52
C ASP A 32 -19.55 -12.45 24.46
N LEU A 33 -20.80 -12.25 24.89
CA LEU A 33 -21.91 -11.91 24.01
C LEU A 33 -21.79 -10.52 23.34
N THR A 34 -20.78 -9.72 23.72
CA THR A 34 -20.45 -8.48 23.00
C THR A 34 -19.65 -8.72 21.73
N LYS A 35 -19.02 -9.90 21.62
CA LYS A 35 -18.10 -10.25 20.54
C LYS A 35 -18.74 -11.04 19.43
N CYS A 36 -18.32 -10.77 18.19
CA CYS A 36 -18.73 -11.51 17.00
C CYS A 36 -17.54 -12.26 16.40
N LYS A 37 -17.71 -13.56 16.15
CA LYS A 37 -16.73 -14.49 15.60
C LYS A 37 -17.22 -15.07 14.28
N ALA A 38 -16.31 -15.29 13.33
CA ALA A 38 -16.64 -15.93 12.07
C ALA A 38 -17.20 -17.35 12.33
N ILE A 39 -18.26 -17.74 11.61
CA ILE A 39 -18.87 -19.09 11.77
C ILE A 39 -18.09 -20.18 11.05
N GLU A 40 -17.33 -19.81 10.02
CA GLU A 40 -16.54 -20.71 9.18
C GLU A 40 -15.28 -20.00 8.68
N GLY A 41 -14.31 -20.77 8.19
CA GLY A 41 -13.06 -20.27 7.62
C GLY A 41 -11.94 -20.12 8.65
N HIS A 42 -10.72 -20.42 8.21
CA HIS A 42 -9.49 -20.19 8.98
C HIS A 42 -8.84 -18.91 8.50
N ALA A 43 -8.72 -17.91 9.37
CA ALA A 43 -8.12 -16.64 9.01
C ALA A 43 -6.60 -16.76 8.86
N SER A 44 -6.06 -16.17 7.80
CA SER A 44 -4.62 -16.07 7.56
C SER A 44 -4.23 -14.64 7.25
N LEU A 45 -2.96 -14.27 7.46
CA LEU A 45 -2.41 -13.01 6.94
C LEU A 45 -1.62 -13.31 5.66
N LEU A 46 -1.97 -12.64 4.57
CA LEU A 46 -1.29 -12.67 3.29
C LEU A 46 -0.48 -11.37 3.15
N PHE A 47 0.82 -11.46 2.83
CA PHE A 47 1.72 -10.31 2.81
C PHE A 47 2.88 -10.48 1.83
N ALA A 48 3.37 -9.37 1.28
CA ALA A 48 4.54 -9.34 0.39
C ALA A 48 5.83 -8.97 1.14
N ARG A 49 6.99 -9.45 0.68
CA ARG A 49 8.31 -9.13 1.24
C ARG A 49 9.36 -8.79 0.17
N ARG A 50 8.97 -8.06 -0.89
CA ARG A 50 9.77 -7.77 -2.10
C ARG A 50 10.20 -8.97 -2.95
N ARG A 51 10.76 -10.04 -2.37
CA ARG A 51 11.28 -11.23 -3.08
C ARG A 51 10.38 -12.46 -3.02
N ASP A 52 9.43 -12.50 -2.09
CA ASP A 52 8.35 -13.48 -2.07
C ASP A 52 7.03 -12.88 -1.54
N ILE A 53 5.95 -13.63 -1.74
CA ILE A 53 4.64 -13.41 -1.14
C ILE A 53 4.33 -14.61 -0.24
N ARG A 54 3.90 -14.35 0.99
CA ARG A 54 3.67 -15.38 2.02
C ARG A 54 2.30 -15.28 2.66
N LYS A 55 1.85 -16.42 3.18
CA LYS A 55 0.64 -16.58 3.98
C LYS A 55 1.03 -17.14 5.35
N ILE A 56 0.47 -16.63 6.44
CA ILE A 56 0.61 -17.19 7.79
C ILE A 56 -0.76 -17.44 8.42
N SER A 57 -1.01 -18.65 8.92
CA SER A 57 -2.25 -19.00 9.64
C SER A 57 -2.33 -18.26 10.97
N LEU A 58 -3.48 -17.67 11.31
CA LEU A 58 -3.69 -17.05 12.63
C LEU A 58 -3.97 -18.06 13.74
N ASP A 59 -4.39 -19.28 13.38
CA ASP A 59 -4.68 -20.35 14.32
C ASP A 59 -3.40 -21.15 14.64
N HIS A 60 -2.69 -21.59 13.59
CA HIS A 60 -1.55 -22.50 13.72
C HIS A 60 -0.19 -21.80 13.69
N HIS A 61 -0.14 -20.51 13.31
CA HIS A 61 1.09 -19.72 13.15
C HIS A 61 2.08 -20.32 12.12
N GLU A 62 1.63 -21.27 11.29
CA GLU A 62 2.36 -21.84 10.18
C GLU A 62 2.46 -20.84 9.02
N MET A 63 3.67 -20.69 8.45
CA MET A 63 3.96 -19.76 7.36
C MET A 63 4.31 -20.52 6.07
N THR A 64 3.50 -20.32 5.03
CA THR A 64 3.68 -20.91 3.69
C THR A 64 4.11 -19.86 2.67
N SER A 65 4.99 -20.22 1.74
CA SER A 65 5.26 -19.38 0.56
C SER A 65 4.16 -19.55 -0.50
N ILE A 66 3.81 -18.48 -1.18
CA ILE A 66 2.75 -18.42 -2.20
C ILE A 66 3.35 -18.13 -3.58
N VAL A 67 4.14 -17.05 -3.67
CA VAL A 67 4.92 -16.69 -4.86
C VAL A 67 6.37 -16.56 -4.45
N ASN A 68 7.27 -17.27 -5.12
CA ASN A 68 8.71 -17.12 -4.94
C ASN A 68 9.27 -16.21 -6.05
N GLU A 69 10.50 -15.71 -5.90
CA GLU A 69 11.22 -15.03 -6.99
C GLU A 69 10.44 -13.87 -7.61
N THR A 70 9.92 -12.97 -6.77
CA THR A 70 9.52 -11.62 -7.20
C THR A 70 10.73 -10.70 -7.21
N ASN A 71 10.70 -9.64 -8.02
CA ASN A 71 11.83 -8.71 -8.14
C ASN A 71 11.74 -7.62 -7.08
N SER A 72 10.59 -6.95 -6.98
CA SER A 72 10.20 -6.15 -5.82
C SER A 72 8.67 -6.04 -5.71
N ALA A 73 8.02 -7.10 -5.21
CA ALA A 73 6.60 -7.08 -4.87
C ALA A 73 6.30 -6.11 -3.70
N THR A 74 5.49 -5.07 -3.94
CA THR A 74 5.20 -4.01 -2.95
C THR A 74 3.74 -4.00 -2.50
N ALA A 75 2.79 -4.01 -3.45
CA ALA A 75 1.35 -4.09 -3.21
C ALA A 75 0.76 -5.43 -3.69
N LEU A 76 -0.36 -5.85 -3.08
CA LEU A 76 -0.95 -7.18 -3.23
C LEU A 76 -2.42 -7.10 -2.78
N ASP A 77 -3.33 -7.71 -3.53
CA ASP A 77 -4.69 -7.99 -3.08
C ASP A 77 -5.21 -9.29 -3.72
N PHE A 78 -6.43 -9.72 -3.44
CA PHE A 78 -6.93 -11.03 -3.86
C PHE A 78 -8.43 -11.04 -4.25
N VAL A 79 -8.88 -12.15 -4.84
CA VAL A 79 -10.29 -12.54 -4.97
C VAL A 79 -10.46 -13.88 -4.28
N PHE A 80 -11.11 -13.89 -3.11
CA PHE A 80 -11.19 -15.06 -2.25
C PHE A 80 -11.93 -16.21 -2.94
N ARG A 81 -13.09 -15.91 -3.55
CA ARG A 81 -13.98 -16.93 -4.15
C ARG A 81 -13.35 -17.73 -5.31
N THR A 82 -12.31 -17.20 -5.94
CA THR A 82 -11.57 -17.86 -7.03
C THR A 82 -10.16 -18.25 -6.64
N GLY A 83 -9.73 -17.95 -5.41
CA GLY A 83 -8.34 -18.13 -4.96
C GLY A 83 -7.33 -17.34 -5.79
N MET A 84 -7.69 -16.23 -6.44
CA MET A 84 -6.74 -15.44 -7.25
C MET A 84 -6.04 -14.38 -6.40
N ILE A 85 -4.74 -14.22 -6.59
CA ILE A 85 -3.95 -13.11 -6.05
C ILE A 85 -3.46 -12.20 -7.18
N PHE A 86 -3.28 -10.91 -6.87
CA PHE A 86 -2.76 -9.89 -7.78
C PHE A 86 -1.70 -9.05 -7.05
N TRP A 87 -0.57 -8.74 -7.68
CA TRP A 87 0.48 -7.92 -7.05
C TRP A 87 1.16 -6.97 -8.02
N SER A 88 1.60 -5.82 -7.53
CA SER A 88 2.52 -4.93 -8.24
C SER A 88 3.97 -5.37 -7.99
N ASP A 89 4.78 -5.35 -9.05
CA ASP A 89 6.23 -5.44 -8.93
C ASP A 89 6.85 -4.16 -9.50
N VAL A 90 7.43 -3.33 -8.63
CA VAL A 90 7.93 -2.00 -8.99
C VAL A 90 9.27 -2.05 -9.74
N THR A 91 9.99 -3.17 -9.69
CA THR A 91 11.21 -3.37 -10.47
C THR A 91 10.86 -3.80 -11.89
N ASP A 92 9.89 -4.70 -12.05
CA ASP A 92 9.40 -5.11 -13.37
C ASP A 92 8.51 -4.06 -14.05
N LYS A 93 7.96 -3.12 -13.26
CA LYS A 93 6.91 -2.17 -13.66
C LYS A 93 5.71 -2.89 -14.28
N LYS A 94 5.18 -3.85 -13.52
CA LYS A 94 4.04 -4.69 -13.94
C LYS A 94 3.10 -4.98 -12.77
N ILE A 95 1.84 -5.25 -13.11
CA ILE A 95 0.90 -5.93 -12.21
C ILE A 95 0.71 -7.35 -12.72
N TYR A 96 0.90 -8.32 -11.83
CA TYR A 96 0.76 -9.75 -12.08
C TYR A 96 -0.50 -10.31 -11.41
N LYS A 97 -0.94 -11.49 -11.85
CA LYS A 97 -1.92 -12.34 -11.16
C LYS A 97 -1.54 -13.82 -11.22
N ALA A 98 -1.94 -14.59 -10.21
CA ALA A 98 -1.80 -16.04 -10.18
C ALA A 98 -2.88 -16.68 -9.27
N PRO A 99 -3.20 -17.98 -9.42
CA PRO A 99 -3.91 -18.72 -8.38
C PRO A 99 -3.04 -18.82 -7.11
N ILE A 100 -3.65 -18.76 -5.92
CA ILE A 100 -2.94 -18.73 -4.63
C ILE A 100 -2.21 -20.05 -4.33
N ASP A 101 -2.73 -21.17 -4.82
CA ASP A 101 -2.11 -22.49 -4.66
C ASP A 101 -1.08 -22.79 -5.78
N GLU A 102 -1.08 -22.00 -6.86
CA GLU A 102 -0.19 -22.12 -8.02
C GLU A 102 0.52 -20.78 -8.31
N GLY A 103 0.94 -20.05 -7.26
CA GLY A 103 1.38 -18.66 -7.37
C GLY A 103 2.57 -18.38 -8.31
N ASN A 104 3.28 -19.42 -8.75
CA ASN A 104 4.35 -19.31 -9.73
C ASN A 104 3.86 -19.34 -11.20
N ASP A 105 2.64 -19.78 -11.52
CA ASP A 105 1.99 -19.59 -12.85
C ASP A 105 1.46 -18.15 -12.97
N ARG A 106 2.40 -17.19 -12.89
CA ARG A 106 2.09 -15.76 -12.90
C ARG A 106 1.81 -15.27 -14.32
N LYS A 107 0.71 -14.55 -14.48
CA LYS A 107 0.30 -13.92 -15.74
C LYS A 107 0.30 -12.41 -15.56
N VAL A 108 0.80 -11.67 -16.55
CA VAL A 108 0.79 -10.20 -16.51
C VAL A 108 -0.63 -9.69 -16.75
N VAL A 109 -1.06 -8.72 -15.96
CA VAL A 109 -2.31 -7.96 -16.15
C VAL A 109 -1.99 -6.61 -16.78
N ILE A 110 -1.08 -5.84 -16.16
CA ILE A 110 -0.63 -4.54 -16.69
C ILE A 110 0.85 -4.65 -17.06
N THR A 111 1.16 -4.37 -18.33
CA THR A 111 2.50 -4.52 -18.94
C THR A 111 3.30 -3.23 -19.05
N ASN A 112 2.62 -2.08 -19.17
CA ASN A 112 3.18 -0.80 -19.61
C ASN A 112 2.58 0.38 -18.82
N ASP A 113 3.23 1.54 -18.90
CA ASP A 113 2.74 2.82 -18.35
C ASP A 113 2.38 2.78 -16.85
N ILE A 114 3.16 2.01 -16.08
CA ILE A 114 3.12 1.99 -14.62
C ILE A 114 4.55 2.27 -14.13
N THR A 115 4.69 3.06 -13.07
CA THR A 115 6.01 3.53 -12.60
C THR A 115 6.36 3.07 -11.19
N MET A 116 5.51 3.34 -10.21
CA MET A 116 5.69 2.92 -8.83
C MET A 116 4.32 2.72 -8.17
N SER A 117 3.78 1.50 -8.26
CA SER A 117 2.49 1.17 -7.63
C SER A 117 2.69 0.59 -6.24
N ASP A 118 2.45 1.41 -5.22
CA ASP A 118 2.57 1.06 -3.80
C ASP A 118 1.23 0.70 -3.15
N GLY A 119 0.11 0.89 -3.84
CA GLY A 119 -1.23 0.44 -3.44
C GLY A 119 -1.97 -0.24 -4.57
N LEU A 120 -2.67 -1.32 -4.21
CA LEU A 120 -3.43 -2.17 -5.10
C LEU A 120 -4.69 -2.62 -4.36
N ALA A 121 -5.84 -2.57 -5.01
CA ALA A 121 -7.10 -3.04 -4.45
C ALA A 121 -7.97 -3.68 -5.53
N VAL A 122 -8.66 -4.76 -5.17
CA VAL A 122 -9.44 -5.57 -6.12
C VAL A 122 -10.93 -5.50 -5.80
N ASP A 123 -11.73 -5.23 -6.83
CA ASP A 123 -13.18 -5.37 -6.79
C ASP A 123 -13.57 -6.83 -7.11
N TRP A 124 -13.91 -7.57 -6.05
CA TRP A 124 -14.32 -8.98 -6.14
C TRP A 124 -15.77 -9.19 -6.64
N ILE A 125 -16.54 -8.12 -6.82
CA ILE A 125 -17.93 -8.16 -7.32
C ILE A 125 -17.95 -7.85 -8.82
N TYR A 126 -17.31 -6.75 -9.23
CA TYR A 126 -17.31 -6.25 -10.61
C TYR A 126 -16.10 -6.69 -11.45
N ASN A 127 -15.10 -7.36 -10.84
CA ASN A 127 -13.92 -7.93 -11.50
C ASN A 127 -12.93 -6.90 -12.10
N HIS A 128 -12.75 -5.80 -11.36
CA HIS A 128 -11.81 -4.73 -11.67
C HIS A 128 -10.66 -4.69 -10.67
N ILE A 129 -9.51 -4.20 -11.10
CA ILE A 129 -8.33 -3.93 -10.28
C ILE A 129 -8.03 -2.44 -10.32
N TYR A 130 -7.81 -1.86 -9.16
CA TYR A 130 -7.50 -0.46 -8.97
C TYR A 130 -6.10 -0.33 -8.35
N TRP A 131 -5.33 0.68 -8.76
CA TRP A 131 -4.03 0.95 -8.16
C TRP A 131 -3.75 2.45 -8.04
N THR A 132 -2.93 2.77 -7.05
CA THR A 132 -2.19 4.05 -6.99
C THR A 132 -0.89 3.89 -7.77
N ASP A 133 -0.45 4.95 -8.42
CA ASP A 133 0.90 5.06 -8.99
C ASP A 133 1.57 6.34 -8.49
N THR A 134 2.45 6.16 -7.50
CA THR A 134 3.19 7.20 -6.81
C THR A 134 4.15 7.97 -7.74
N GLY A 135 4.58 7.37 -8.86
CA GLY A 135 5.49 8.04 -9.80
C GLY A 135 4.77 8.79 -10.94
N LYS A 136 3.45 8.58 -11.10
CA LYS A 136 2.58 9.30 -12.06
C LYS A 136 1.59 10.23 -11.37
N ASN A 137 1.44 10.13 -10.06
CA ASN A 137 0.43 10.80 -9.24
C ASN A 137 -1.00 10.47 -9.70
N THR A 138 -1.25 9.19 -9.99
CA THR A 138 -2.55 8.73 -10.50
C THR A 138 -3.19 7.66 -9.63
N ILE A 139 -4.53 7.62 -9.66
CA ILE A 139 -5.32 6.44 -9.32
C ILE A 139 -5.96 5.95 -10.61
N GLU A 140 -5.74 4.69 -10.92
CA GLU A 140 -6.17 4.07 -12.17
C GLU A 140 -6.97 2.79 -11.90
N LEU A 141 -7.76 2.36 -12.88
CA LEU A 141 -8.44 1.07 -12.87
C LEU A 141 -8.21 0.31 -14.18
N ALA A 142 -8.29 -1.01 -14.10
CA ALA A 142 -8.47 -1.87 -15.26
C ALA A 142 -9.37 -3.08 -14.94
N ASN A 143 -9.89 -3.74 -15.96
CA ASN A 143 -10.45 -5.09 -15.82
C ASN A 143 -9.33 -6.13 -15.59
N PHE A 144 -9.66 -7.33 -15.10
CA PHE A 144 -8.65 -8.36 -14.77
C PHE A 144 -7.80 -8.91 -15.95
N ASP A 145 -8.07 -8.55 -17.21
CA ASP A 145 -7.18 -8.87 -18.35
C ASP A 145 -6.40 -7.66 -18.89
N GLY A 146 -6.53 -6.49 -18.25
CA GLY A 146 -5.76 -5.28 -18.54
C GLY A 146 -6.17 -4.51 -19.79
N LYS A 147 -7.15 -5.01 -20.59
CA LYS A 147 -7.51 -4.43 -21.89
C LYS A 147 -8.34 -3.16 -21.79
N MET A 148 -9.14 -3.01 -20.74
CA MET A 148 -9.97 -1.82 -20.50
C MET A 148 -9.40 -1.08 -19.29
N ARG A 149 -8.58 -0.06 -19.55
CA ARG A 149 -7.85 0.74 -18.56
C ARG A 149 -8.24 2.21 -18.61
N LYS A 150 -8.37 2.85 -17.44
CA LYS A 150 -8.73 4.26 -17.28
C LYS A 150 -7.96 4.92 -16.14
N VAL A 151 -7.49 6.15 -16.35
CA VAL A 151 -7.08 7.04 -15.25
C VAL A 151 -8.34 7.65 -14.62
N LEU A 152 -8.55 7.43 -13.32
CA LEU A 152 -9.69 7.95 -12.57
C LEU A 152 -9.40 9.30 -11.95
N ILE A 153 -8.30 9.37 -11.19
CA ILE A 153 -7.86 10.56 -10.47
C ILE A 153 -6.41 10.85 -10.89
N LYS A 154 -6.11 12.12 -11.17
CA LYS A 154 -4.77 12.60 -11.56
C LYS A 154 -4.48 14.01 -11.07
N ASP A 155 -5.53 14.80 -10.84
CA ASP A 155 -5.42 16.17 -10.32
C ASP A 155 -5.26 16.13 -8.80
N GLU A 156 -4.54 17.07 -8.20
CA GLU A 156 -4.38 17.20 -6.73
C GLU A 156 -3.95 15.91 -6.00
N LEU A 157 -3.12 15.08 -6.64
CA LEU A 157 -2.40 13.95 -6.03
C LEU A 157 -0.90 14.26 -6.07
N GLU A 158 -0.19 13.91 -4.99
CA GLU A 158 1.26 14.12 -4.88
C GLU A 158 2.02 12.82 -4.65
N GLU A 159 1.69 12.06 -3.60
CA GLU A 159 2.30 10.75 -3.34
C GLU A 159 1.19 9.76 -2.90
N PRO A 160 0.25 9.39 -3.80
CA PRO A 160 -0.83 8.46 -3.46
C PRO A 160 -0.28 7.07 -3.15
N ARG A 161 -0.56 6.55 -1.94
CA ARG A 161 0.00 5.26 -1.49
C ARG A 161 -1.04 4.18 -1.29
N ALA A 162 -1.69 4.09 -0.12
CA ALA A 162 -2.59 2.98 0.16
C ALA A 162 -3.97 3.19 -0.49
N LEU A 163 -4.64 2.09 -0.84
CA LEU A 163 -5.95 2.10 -1.50
C LEU A 163 -6.83 0.97 -0.93
N ALA A 164 -8.12 1.24 -0.72
CA ALA A 164 -9.10 0.20 -0.40
C ALA A 164 -10.49 0.53 -0.96
N LEU A 165 -11.26 -0.51 -1.25
CA LEU A 165 -12.55 -0.45 -1.92
C LEU A 165 -13.67 -0.98 -1.01
N ASN A 166 -14.87 -0.43 -1.18
CA ASN A 166 -16.12 -1.00 -0.73
C ASN A 166 -17.07 -1.19 -1.93
N PRO A 167 -16.94 -2.29 -2.70
CA PRO A 167 -17.76 -2.55 -3.88
C PRO A 167 -19.27 -2.64 -3.61
N LEU A 168 -19.67 -2.98 -2.38
CA LEU A 168 -21.08 -3.03 -1.97
C LEU A 168 -21.76 -1.65 -1.98
N GLU A 169 -21.00 -0.57 -1.84
CA GLU A 169 -21.53 0.80 -1.79
C GLU A 169 -20.84 1.74 -2.78
N GLY A 170 -20.00 1.21 -3.67
CA GLY A 170 -19.31 1.96 -4.73
C GLY A 170 -18.34 3.04 -4.23
N TRP A 171 -17.71 2.85 -3.06
CA TRP A 171 -16.75 3.81 -2.48
C TRP A 171 -15.31 3.30 -2.54
N MET A 172 -14.36 4.17 -2.89
CA MET A 172 -12.92 3.95 -2.74
C MET A 172 -12.28 4.99 -1.80
N PHE A 173 -11.22 4.58 -1.12
CA PHE A 173 -10.48 5.39 -0.14
C PHE A 173 -8.99 5.23 -0.36
N TRP A 174 -8.23 6.33 -0.34
CA TRP A 174 -6.77 6.30 -0.46
C TRP A 174 -6.08 7.22 0.54
N THR A 175 -4.78 7.00 0.71
CA THR A 175 -3.87 7.91 1.41
C THR A 175 -2.98 8.64 0.42
N ASP A 176 -2.66 9.90 0.72
CA ASP A 176 -1.62 10.68 0.06
C ASP A 176 -0.68 11.23 1.15
N TRP A 177 0.63 11.04 0.97
CA TRP A 177 1.65 11.43 1.95
C TRP A 177 2.60 12.53 1.43
N GLY A 178 2.20 13.24 0.37
CA GLY A 178 2.93 14.36 -0.21
C GLY A 178 3.01 15.60 0.70
N SER A 179 3.18 16.78 0.08
CA SER A 179 3.36 18.04 0.81
C SER A 179 2.11 18.49 1.57
N ASP A 180 0.92 18.17 1.05
CA ASP A 180 -0.37 18.26 1.75
C ASP A 180 -0.90 16.85 2.07
N PRO A 181 -0.40 16.19 3.14
CA PRO A 181 -0.74 14.80 3.45
C PRO A 181 -2.19 14.68 3.89
N LYS A 182 -2.91 13.71 3.31
CA LYS A 182 -4.36 13.61 3.42
C LYS A 182 -4.86 12.17 3.28
N ILE A 183 -6.09 11.95 3.74
CA ILE A 183 -6.86 10.74 3.44
C ILE A 183 -8.14 11.20 2.76
N GLU A 184 -8.47 10.57 1.64
CA GLU A 184 -9.57 10.95 0.78
C GLU A 184 -10.47 9.76 0.48
N ARG A 185 -11.66 10.07 -0.04
CA ARG A 185 -12.58 9.11 -0.64
C ARG A 185 -13.13 9.64 -1.95
N SER A 186 -13.61 8.75 -2.79
CA SER A 186 -14.49 9.06 -3.92
C SER A 186 -15.38 7.85 -4.23
N GLY A 187 -16.32 8.00 -5.15
CA GLY A 187 -16.91 6.88 -5.84
C GLY A 187 -15.84 6.04 -6.56
N MET A 188 -16.13 4.76 -6.76
CA MET A 188 -15.29 3.83 -7.55
C MET A 188 -15.29 4.13 -9.05
N ASP A 189 -16.11 5.11 -9.48
CA ASP A 189 -16.10 5.76 -10.78
C ASP A 189 -15.32 7.10 -10.81
N GLY A 190 -14.69 7.47 -9.69
CA GLY A 190 -13.97 8.74 -9.51
C GLY A 190 -14.84 9.94 -9.12
N SER A 191 -16.18 9.79 -9.11
CA SER A 191 -17.09 10.90 -8.75
C SER A 191 -17.09 11.21 -7.25
N HIS A 192 -17.65 12.36 -6.83
CA HIS A 192 -17.85 12.68 -5.41
C HIS A 192 -16.58 12.60 -4.53
N ARG A 193 -15.42 12.99 -5.08
CA ARG A 193 -14.15 13.08 -4.34
C ARG A 193 -14.26 14.04 -3.15
N GLN A 194 -13.73 13.62 -2.01
CA GLN A 194 -13.74 14.39 -0.76
C GLN A 194 -12.56 14.00 0.14
N THR A 195 -11.81 15.00 0.60
CA THR A 195 -10.86 14.85 1.71
C THR A 195 -11.60 14.59 3.03
N ILE A 196 -11.29 13.47 3.68
CA ILE A 196 -11.89 13.07 4.96
C ILE A 196 -10.95 13.26 6.15
N VAL A 197 -9.63 13.37 5.93
CA VAL A 197 -8.64 13.74 6.95
C VAL A 197 -7.58 14.63 6.30
N SER A 198 -7.35 15.82 6.87
CA SER A 198 -6.35 16.83 6.41
C SER A 198 -5.59 17.51 7.56
N TYR A 199 -5.79 17.05 8.80
CA TYR A 199 -5.14 17.56 10.00
C TYR A 199 -4.56 16.40 10.80
N ASP A 200 -3.56 16.63 11.65
CA ASP A 200 -2.87 15.58 12.44
C ASP A 200 -2.57 14.30 11.64
N VAL A 201 -2.12 14.49 10.41
CA VAL A 201 -1.72 13.45 9.45
C VAL A 201 -0.44 13.93 8.78
N LYS A 202 0.49 13.00 8.53
CA LYS A 202 1.84 13.28 8.03
C LYS A 202 2.32 12.21 7.07
N TRP A 203 2.47 10.95 7.51
CA TRP A 203 2.83 9.84 6.64
C TRP A 203 1.79 8.72 6.74
N PRO A 204 0.58 8.92 6.19
CA PRO A 204 -0.49 7.92 6.19
C PRO A 204 -0.12 6.76 5.24
N ASN A 205 0.69 5.82 5.72
CA ASN A 205 1.32 4.81 4.86
C ASN A 205 0.36 3.71 4.40
N GLY A 206 -0.63 3.36 5.22
CA GLY A 206 -1.51 2.21 5.04
C GLY A 206 -2.92 2.52 5.53
N LEU A 207 -3.94 2.07 4.81
CA LEU A 207 -5.33 2.10 5.26
C LEU A 207 -6.07 0.77 5.05
N THR A 208 -7.18 0.59 5.75
CA THR A 208 -8.10 -0.54 5.60
C THR A 208 -9.51 -0.17 6.03
N LEU A 209 -10.50 -0.93 5.56
CA LEU A 209 -11.92 -0.68 5.81
C LEU A 209 -12.53 -1.76 6.70
N ASP A 210 -13.34 -1.30 7.67
CA ASP A 210 -14.37 -2.08 8.34
C ASP A 210 -15.70 -1.79 7.64
N LEU A 211 -16.14 -2.71 6.78
CA LEU A 211 -17.36 -2.56 5.97
C LEU A 211 -18.64 -2.58 6.83
N VAL A 212 -18.61 -3.28 7.97
CA VAL A 212 -19.78 -3.44 8.87
C VAL A 212 -20.02 -2.16 9.66
N LYS A 213 -18.96 -1.55 10.21
CA LYS A 213 -19.05 -0.29 10.95
C LYS A 213 -18.90 0.96 10.08
N LYS A 214 -18.63 0.81 8.77
CA LYS A 214 -18.35 1.91 7.83
C LYS A 214 -17.22 2.83 8.32
N ARG A 215 -16.10 2.22 8.68
CA ARG A 215 -14.93 2.91 9.24
C ARG A 215 -13.66 2.71 8.43
N VAL A 216 -12.89 3.79 8.30
CA VAL A 216 -11.52 3.79 7.77
C VAL A 216 -10.58 3.67 8.96
N TYR A 217 -9.61 2.76 8.88
CA TYR A 217 -8.50 2.61 9.80
C TYR A 217 -7.20 2.88 9.06
N TRP A 218 -6.26 3.61 9.64
CA TRP A 218 -4.96 3.88 9.01
C TRP A 218 -3.80 3.90 10.00
N VAL A 219 -2.60 3.66 9.48
CA VAL A 219 -1.32 3.88 10.17
C VAL A 219 -0.69 5.19 9.70
N ASP A 220 -0.10 5.96 10.62
CA ASP A 220 0.77 7.10 10.30
C ASP A 220 2.18 6.87 10.85
N ALA A 221 3.16 6.80 9.96
CA ALA A 221 4.54 6.46 10.29
C ALA A 221 5.39 7.62 10.82
N LYS A 222 4.94 8.88 10.68
CA LYS A 222 5.63 10.03 11.28
C LYS A 222 5.10 10.30 12.69
N LEU A 223 3.81 10.04 12.91
CA LEU A 223 3.12 10.28 14.17
C LEU A 223 3.13 9.05 15.11
N ASN A 224 3.55 7.87 14.62
CA ASN A 224 3.57 6.59 15.34
C ASN A 224 2.18 6.18 15.89
N ILE A 225 1.13 6.39 15.07
CA ILE A 225 -0.26 6.12 15.45
C ILE A 225 -0.98 5.14 14.52
N ILE A 226 -1.92 4.39 15.09
CA ILE A 226 -3.09 3.88 14.37
C ILE A 226 -4.26 4.81 14.71
N SER A 227 -4.98 5.28 13.70
CA SER A 227 -6.20 6.08 13.86
C SER A 227 -7.37 5.45 13.10
N ALA A 228 -8.59 5.87 13.46
CA ALA A 228 -9.79 5.51 12.73
C ALA A 228 -10.83 6.63 12.72
N CYS A 229 -11.63 6.71 11.67
CA CYS A 229 -12.78 7.59 11.52
C CYS A 229 -13.92 6.88 10.78
N ASP A 230 -15.10 7.48 10.76
CA ASP A 230 -16.20 7.03 9.89
C ASP A 230 -15.91 7.40 8.43
N TYR A 231 -16.57 6.76 7.46
CA TYR A 231 -16.38 7.01 6.02
C TYR A 231 -16.53 8.49 5.58
N ASN A 232 -17.13 9.37 6.39
CA ASN A 232 -17.26 10.80 6.11
C ASN A 232 -16.26 11.67 6.90
N GLY A 233 -15.22 11.08 7.50
CA GLY A 233 -14.21 11.76 8.32
C GLY A 233 -14.63 12.04 9.77
N LYS A 234 -15.91 11.88 10.13
CA LYS A 234 -16.40 12.14 11.50
C LYS A 234 -15.95 11.07 12.49
N ASN A 235 -16.13 11.37 13.78
CA ASN A 235 -15.85 10.48 14.91
C ASN A 235 -14.43 9.88 14.87
N ARG A 236 -13.48 10.71 14.41
CA ARG A 236 -12.05 10.41 14.37
C ARG A 236 -11.51 10.18 15.78
N ARG A 237 -10.64 9.18 15.92
CA ARG A 237 -9.94 8.84 17.15
C ARG A 237 -8.59 8.20 16.86
N VAL A 238 -7.61 8.46 17.73
CA VAL A 238 -6.39 7.65 17.82
C VAL A 238 -6.75 6.35 18.54
N ILE A 239 -6.39 5.21 17.95
CA ILE A 239 -6.59 3.87 18.51
C ILE A 239 -5.38 3.46 19.35
N LEU A 240 -4.19 3.66 18.80
CA LEU A 240 -2.92 3.31 19.41
C LEU A 240 -1.92 4.43 19.08
N PHE A 241 -1.16 4.86 20.07
CA PHE A 241 0.09 5.60 19.90
C PHE A 241 1.19 4.74 20.52
N SER A 242 2.22 4.40 19.75
CA SER A 242 3.30 3.51 20.22
C SER A 242 4.58 3.71 19.39
N PRO A 243 5.50 4.59 19.83
CA PRO A 243 6.82 4.73 19.20
C PRO A 243 7.62 3.42 19.15
N ASP A 244 7.31 2.46 20.01
CA ASP A 244 7.95 1.15 20.03
C ASP A 244 7.44 0.20 18.94
N SER A 245 6.13 0.16 18.67
CA SER A 245 5.53 -0.83 17.76
C SER A 245 4.99 -0.24 16.44
N LEU A 246 5.03 1.07 16.29
CA LEU A 246 4.62 1.83 15.10
C LEU A 246 5.76 2.78 14.71
N ARG A 247 6.99 2.26 14.61
CA ARG A 247 8.19 3.06 14.35
C ARG A 247 8.38 3.36 12.86
N HIS A 248 8.03 2.40 12.01
CA HIS A 248 7.86 2.63 10.57
C HIS A 248 6.78 1.69 9.99
N PRO A 249 5.50 1.88 10.37
CA PRO A 249 4.41 1.07 9.89
C PRO A 249 4.17 1.30 8.40
N PHE A 250 3.95 0.24 7.63
CA PHE A 250 3.73 0.34 6.19
C PHE A 250 2.27 0.06 5.80
N SER A 251 1.72 -1.07 6.23
CA SER A 251 0.36 -1.50 5.85
C SER A 251 -0.41 -2.00 7.05
N ILE A 252 -1.75 -2.01 6.94
CA ILE A 252 -2.70 -2.26 8.01
C ILE A 252 -3.89 -3.05 7.46
N THR A 253 -4.42 -3.99 8.24
CA THR A 253 -5.62 -4.76 7.89
C THR A 253 -6.44 -5.07 9.15
N THR A 254 -7.73 -5.39 9.01
CA THR A 254 -8.62 -5.65 10.15
C THR A 254 -9.44 -6.92 9.97
N PHE A 255 -9.62 -7.67 11.05
CA PHE A 255 -10.52 -8.82 11.10
C PHE A 255 -11.04 -9.02 12.52
N GLU A 256 -12.33 -9.32 12.64
CA GLU A 256 -13.06 -9.35 13.93
C GLU A 256 -12.75 -8.09 14.78
N ASP A 257 -12.24 -8.26 16.00
CA ASP A 257 -11.86 -7.18 16.93
C ASP A 257 -10.40 -6.73 16.79
N TRP A 258 -9.66 -7.31 15.85
CA TRP A 258 -8.21 -7.11 15.73
C TRP A 258 -7.87 -6.20 14.55
N VAL A 259 -6.87 -5.35 14.79
CA VAL A 259 -6.12 -4.65 13.75
C VAL A 259 -4.72 -5.26 13.69
N TYR A 260 -4.22 -5.48 12.48
CA TYR A 260 -2.91 -6.05 12.19
C TYR A 260 -2.12 -5.06 11.34
N TRP A 261 -0.82 -4.93 11.54
CA TRP A 261 0.02 -4.06 10.71
C TRP A 261 1.43 -4.61 10.51
N THR A 262 2.07 -4.16 9.44
CA THR A 262 3.48 -4.40 9.14
C THR A 262 4.32 -3.21 9.59
N ASP A 263 5.48 -3.47 10.17
CA ASP A 263 6.46 -2.44 10.55
C ASP A 263 7.84 -2.80 9.98
N TRP A 264 8.46 -1.84 9.28
CA TRP A 264 9.75 -2.03 8.61
C TRP A 264 10.93 -2.03 9.58
N ASP A 265 10.92 -1.16 10.59
CA ASP A 265 12.00 -1.02 11.56
C ASP A 265 12.06 -2.18 12.55
N ARG A 266 10.93 -2.84 12.79
CA ARG A 266 10.81 -4.09 13.55
C ARG A 266 10.87 -5.35 12.69
N ALA A 267 10.86 -5.19 11.36
CA ALA A 267 10.75 -6.27 10.37
C ALA A 267 9.70 -7.34 10.75
N ALA A 268 8.51 -6.92 11.21
CA ALA A 268 7.54 -7.82 11.85
C ALA A 268 6.08 -7.45 11.55
N VAL A 269 5.19 -8.41 11.78
CA VAL A 269 3.74 -8.18 11.84
C VAL A 269 3.29 -8.12 13.29
N PHE A 270 2.51 -7.09 13.64
CA PHE A 270 1.89 -6.92 14.95
C PHE A 270 0.36 -6.99 14.85
N LYS A 271 -0.29 -7.21 15.99
CA LYS A 271 -1.74 -7.06 16.19
C LYS A 271 -2.04 -6.27 17.46
N ALA A 272 -3.22 -5.65 17.51
CA ALA A 272 -3.80 -5.01 18.69
C ALA A 272 -5.34 -5.00 18.58
N ASN A 273 -6.04 -4.73 19.68
CA ASN A 273 -7.50 -4.58 19.67
C ASN A 273 -7.91 -3.29 18.92
N LYS A 274 -8.71 -3.41 17.84
CA LYS A 274 -9.10 -2.29 16.95
C LYS A 274 -10.02 -1.24 17.60
N PHE A 275 -10.50 -1.49 18.82
CA PHE A 275 -11.32 -0.54 19.57
C PHE A 275 -10.54 0.21 20.63
N THR A 276 -9.53 -0.40 21.26
CA THR A 276 -8.85 0.13 22.45
C THR A 276 -7.34 0.30 22.32
N GLY A 277 -6.73 -0.21 21.25
CA GLY A 277 -5.26 -0.23 21.08
C GLY A 277 -4.51 -1.17 22.02
N LYS A 278 -5.22 -1.88 22.91
CA LYS A 278 -4.63 -2.80 23.89
C LYS A 278 -4.19 -4.11 23.24
N ASP A 279 -3.48 -4.92 24.03
CA ASP A 279 -3.02 -6.26 23.68
C ASP A 279 -2.11 -6.29 22.44
N VAL A 280 -1.20 -5.30 22.36
CA VAL A 280 -0.15 -5.22 21.33
C VAL A 280 0.75 -6.44 21.41
N GLN A 281 0.79 -7.24 20.35
CA GLN A 281 1.56 -8.48 20.26
C GLN A 281 2.16 -8.65 18.87
N ALA A 282 3.39 -9.17 18.77
CA ALA A 282 3.91 -9.67 17.50
C ALA A 282 3.15 -10.95 17.10
N VAL A 283 2.79 -11.06 15.83
CA VAL A 283 2.13 -12.26 15.25
C VAL A 283 3.16 -13.21 14.65
N THR A 284 4.23 -12.66 14.09
CA THR A 284 5.34 -13.41 13.51
C THR A 284 6.45 -13.58 14.54
N ALA A 285 7.14 -14.73 14.51
CA ALA A 285 8.39 -14.90 15.25
C ALA A 285 9.40 -13.79 14.87
N THR A 286 10.30 -13.47 15.80
CA THR A 286 11.15 -12.26 15.78
C THR A 286 11.89 -12.03 14.46
N GLU A 287 11.87 -10.77 14.00
CA GLU A 287 12.62 -10.19 12.87
C GLU A 287 12.66 -11.03 11.58
N MET A 288 11.77 -10.70 10.64
CA MET A 288 11.85 -11.23 9.28
C MET A 288 13.14 -10.79 8.58
N ILE A 289 13.72 -11.70 7.78
CA ILE A 289 14.91 -11.45 6.94
C ILE A 289 14.70 -10.27 5.97
N GLN A 290 13.45 -9.98 5.60
CA GLN A 290 13.06 -8.92 4.68
C GLN A 290 11.84 -8.18 5.23
N ASN A 291 11.85 -6.86 5.12
CA ASN A 291 10.78 -5.99 5.60
C ASN A 291 9.43 -6.42 4.99
N PRO A 292 8.41 -6.68 5.81
CA PRO A 292 7.07 -6.96 5.31
C PRO A 292 6.46 -5.67 4.74
N MET A 293 5.95 -5.76 3.52
CA MET A 293 5.36 -4.66 2.77
C MET A 293 3.86 -4.60 3.10
N VAL A 294 2.99 -4.68 2.09
CA VAL A 294 1.53 -4.76 2.25
C VAL A 294 1.09 -6.02 3.03
N ILE A 295 -0.03 -5.93 3.77
CA ILE A 295 -0.65 -7.04 4.50
C ILE A 295 -2.18 -7.03 4.41
N HIS A 296 -2.78 -8.18 4.14
CA HIS A 296 -4.24 -8.36 4.09
C HIS A 296 -4.64 -9.60 4.92
N VAL A 297 -5.77 -9.55 5.62
CA VAL A 297 -6.38 -10.78 6.16
C VAL A 297 -7.04 -11.53 5.00
N TYR A 298 -6.63 -12.77 4.77
CA TYR A 298 -7.22 -13.70 3.81
C TYR A 298 -8.31 -14.53 4.51
N HIS A 299 -9.57 -14.21 4.23
CA HIS A 299 -10.77 -14.83 4.83
C HIS A 299 -12.00 -14.50 3.97
N PRO A 300 -13.01 -15.40 3.80
CA PRO A 300 -14.18 -15.12 2.96
C PRO A 300 -14.91 -13.84 3.38
N TYR A 301 -15.16 -13.64 4.68
CA TYR A 301 -15.87 -12.45 5.18
C TYR A 301 -15.08 -11.14 5.16
N ARG A 302 -13.89 -11.10 4.56
CA ARG A 302 -13.26 -9.84 4.12
C ARG A 302 -13.79 -9.37 2.76
N GLN A 303 -14.40 -10.28 2.00
CA GLN A 303 -14.99 -10.07 0.69
C GLN A 303 -16.42 -10.64 0.67
N PRO A 304 -17.36 -10.03 1.44
CA PRO A 304 -18.76 -10.47 1.45
C PRO A 304 -19.38 -10.45 0.05
N ASP A 305 -20.29 -11.38 -0.19
CA ASP A 305 -21.09 -11.43 -1.41
C ASP A 305 -21.95 -10.17 -1.58
N GLY A 306 -22.18 -9.78 -2.83
CA GLY A 306 -23.08 -8.69 -3.20
C GLY A 306 -23.54 -8.81 -4.64
N GLU A 307 -24.54 -8.00 -5.00
CA GLU A 307 -25.11 -8.01 -6.35
C GLU A 307 -24.19 -7.27 -7.33
N ASN A 308 -23.83 -7.93 -8.44
CA ASN A 308 -23.16 -7.27 -9.56
C ASN A 308 -24.23 -6.72 -10.51
N HIS A 309 -24.55 -5.43 -10.36
CA HIS A 309 -25.56 -4.76 -11.18
C HIS A 309 -25.11 -4.57 -12.65
N CYS A 310 -23.85 -4.84 -12.99
CA CYS A 310 -23.34 -4.86 -14.37
C CYS A 310 -23.52 -6.24 -15.05
N GLN A 311 -23.95 -7.29 -14.33
CA GLN A 311 -24.02 -8.66 -14.85
C GLN A 311 -24.95 -8.79 -16.08
N ALA A 312 -26.05 -8.04 -16.11
CA ALA A 312 -26.94 -7.99 -17.27
C ALA A 312 -26.40 -7.00 -18.32
N VAL A 313 -25.96 -7.52 -19.47
CA VAL A 313 -25.53 -6.73 -20.65
C VAL A 313 -24.50 -5.63 -20.30
N ASN A 314 -23.55 -5.92 -19.41
CA ASN A 314 -22.55 -4.97 -18.92
C ASN A 314 -23.15 -3.68 -18.33
N GLY A 315 -24.34 -3.77 -17.72
CA GLY A 315 -25.08 -2.59 -17.23
C GLY A 315 -25.50 -1.62 -18.33
N HIS A 316 -25.59 -2.09 -19.58
CA HIS A 316 -25.74 -1.28 -20.81
C HIS A 316 -24.55 -0.35 -21.13
N CYS A 317 -23.43 -0.43 -20.39
CA CYS A 317 -22.21 0.28 -20.70
C CYS A 317 -21.49 -0.37 -21.89
N SER A 318 -21.03 0.42 -22.85
CA SER A 318 -20.29 -0.10 -24.01
C SER A 318 -18.89 -0.64 -23.69
N HIS A 319 -18.27 -0.18 -22.58
CA HIS A 319 -16.90 -0.55 -22.18
C HIS A 319 -16.82 -0.89 -20.69
N LEU A 320 -16.47 0.06 -19.81
CA LEU A 320 -16.40 -0.19 -18.37
C LEU A 320 -17.75 0.09 -17.72
N CYS A 321 -18.17 -0.83 -16.85
CA CYS A 321 -19.30 -0.67 -15.93
C CYS A 321 -18.76 -0.79 -14.50
N LEU A 322 -18.95 0.26 -13.70
CA LEU A 322 -18.37 0.43 -12.36
C LEU A 322 -19.50 0.60 -11.32
N PRO A 323 -19.32 0.18 -10.06
CA PRO A 323 -20.28 0.48 -9.01
C PRO A 323 -20.28 1.99 -8.71
N ALA A 324 -21.45 2.62 -8.79
CA ALA A 324 -21.61 4.03 -8.46
C ALA A 324 -21.70 4.25 -6.94
N PRO A 325 -21.20 5.39 -6.42
CA PRO A 325 -21.24 5.67 -4.99
C PRO A 325 -22.68 5.77 -4.45
N GLN A 326 -23.00 4.95 -3.46
CA GLN A 326 -24.29 4.97 -2.78
C GLN A 326 -24.31 6.10 -1.75
N ILE A 327 -24.91 7.24 -2.12
CA ILE A 327 -25.00 8.47 -1.31
C ILE A 327 -26.35 8.57 -0.60
N ASN A 328 -27.41 8.18 -1.28
CA ASN A 328 -28.80 8.20 -0.85
C ASN A 328 -29.57 7.04 -1.52
N ILE A 329 -30.87 6.91 -1.25
CA ILE A 329 -31.67 5.79 -1.76
C ILE A 329 -31.87 5.84 -3.29
N ASP A 330 -31.86 7.05 -3.86
CA ASP A 330 -32.05 7.32 -5.29
C ASP A 330 -30.74 7.28 -6.10
N SER A 331 -29.61 6.97 -5.45
CA SER A 331 -28.30 6.90 -6.12
C SER A 331 -28.30 5.78 -7.18
N PRO A 332 -27.82 6.05 -8.42
CA PRO A 332 -27.58 5.01 -9.41
C PRO A 332 -26.75 3.87 -8.82
N LYS A 333 -26.98 2.64 -9.30
CA LYS A 333 -26.19 1.48 -8.85
C LYS A 333 -24.89 1.29 -9.61
N ILE A 334 -24.86 1.78 -10.85
CA ILE A 334 -23.73 1.66 -11.77
C ILE A 334 -23.42 3.01 -12.41
N SER A 335 -22.19 3.14 -12.89
CA SER A 335 -21.65 4.27 -13.65
C SER A 335 -20.83 3.71 -14.80
N CYS A 336 -21.08 4.17 -16.02
CA CYS A 336 -20.30 3.75 -17.17
C CYS A 336 -19.02 4.58 -17.30
N ALA A 337 -17.94 3.98 -17.77
CA ALA A 337 -16.68 4.67 -17.99
C ALA A 337 -16.00 4.26 -19.30
N CYS A 338 -15.23 5.18 -19.86
CA CYS A 338 -14.46 4.97 -21.09
C CYS A 338 -12.98 4.78 -20.80
N PRO A 339 -12.32 3.81 -21.45
CA PRO A 339 -10.86 3.68 -21.48
C PRO A 339 -10.18 4.99 -21.89
N GLU A 340 -8.92 5.17 -21.51
CA GLU A 340 -8.21 6.46 -21.63
C GLU A 340 -8.18 7.05 -23.06
N THR A 341 -8.20 6.20 -24.09
CA THR A 341 -8.19 6.61 -25.51
C THR A 341 -9.57 6.95 -26.09
N LEU A 342 -10.65 6.76 -25.32
CA LEU A 342 -12.03 6.93 -25.78
C LEU A 342 -12.77 7.99 -24.95
N ARG A 343 -13.73 8.67 -25.56
CA ARG A 343 -14.60 9.64 -24.88
C ARG A 343 -16.01 9.12 -24.70
N MET A 344 -16.70 9.59 -23.67
CA MET A 344 -18.09 9.28 -23.39
C MET A 344 -19.02 10.12 -24.27
N LEU A 345 -20.05 9.52 -24.86
CA LEU A 345 -21.14 10.24 -25.53
C LEU A 345 -22.11 10.86 -24.51
N PRO A 346 -22.96 11.83 -24.92
CA PRO A 346 -23.96 12.44 -24.04
C PRO A 346 -25.04 11.48 -23.50
N ASP A 347 -25.09 10.23 -23.98
CA ASP A 347 -25.97 9.18 -23.45
C ASP A 347 -25.49 8.64 -22.08
N GLY A 348 -24.22 8.86 -21.73
CA GLY A 348 -23.60 8.33 -20.50
C GLY A 348 -23.36 6.83 -20.52
N LEU A 349 -23.48 6.17 -21.67
CA LEU A 349 -23.38 4.70 -21.83
C LEU A 349 -22.32 4.30 -22.88
N THR A 350 -22.20 5.09 -23.94
CA THR A 350 -21.46 4.73 -25.15
C THR A 350 -20.15 5.50 -25.25
N CYS A 351 -19.04 4.78 -25.40
CA CYS A 351 -17.75 5.36 -25.69
C CYS A 351 -17.49 5.39 -27.19
N PHE A 352 -16.89 6.49 -27.67
CA PHE A 352 -16.48 6.65 -29.06
C PHE A 352 -14.99 7.00 -29.14
N GLN A 353 -14.38 6.68 -30.29
CA GLN A 353 -13.02 7.08 -30.58
C GLN A 353 -13.01 8.51 -31.11
N ASP A 354 -12.26 9.39 -30.43
CA ASP A 354 -12.07 10.77 -30.84
C ASP A 354 -10.82 10.86 -31.73
N GLU A 355 -11.01 11.08 -33.03
CA GLU A 355 -9.93 11.21 -34.01
C GLU A 355 -8.96 12.36 -33.68
N SER A 356 -9.38 13.34 -32.86
CA SER A 356 -8.49 14.42 -32.41
C SER A 356 -7.46 13.97 -31.37
N LEU A 357 -7.61 12.79 -30.76
CA LEU A 357 -6.63 12.22 -29.83
C LEU A 357 -5.56 11.38 -30.55
N THR A 358 -5.79 11.00 -31.81
CA THR A 358 -4.86 10.18 -32.60
C THR A 358 -3.80 10.97 -33.39
N THR A 359 -3.83 12.30 -33.38
CA THR A 359 -3.02 13.14 -34.28
C THR A 359 -1.61 13.51 -33.80
N SER A 360 -1.15 12.99 -32.66
CA SER A 360 0.21 13.28 -32.14
C SER A 360 1.30 12.28 -32.57
N THR A 361 1.43 12.01 -33.89
CA THR A 361 2.71 11.70 -34.59
C THR A 361 2.53 11.35 -36.08
N PRO A 362 2.66 12.32 -37.00
CA PRO A 362 3.02 12.00 -38.38
C PRO A 362 4.54 11.88 -38.50
N TYR A 363 5.09 10.68 -38.22
CA TYR A 363 6.44 10.35 -38.71
C TYR A 363 6.37 10.11 -40.22
N SER A 364 6.47 11.19 -41.00
CA SER A 364 6.64 11.11 -42.45
C SER A 364 8.05 10.61 -42.76
N VAL A 365 8.23 9.29 -42.82
CA VAL A 365 9.45 8.66 -43.32
C VAL A 365 9.49 8.85 -44.83
N THR A 366 10.25 9.84 -45.29
CA THR A 366 10.60 9.98 -46.70
C THR A 366 11.57 8.86 -47.09
N PHE A 367 11.06 7.86 -47.81
CA PHE A 367 11.92 6.92 -48.54
C PHE A 367 12.53 7.64 -49.76
N SER A 368 13.85 7.72 -49.78
CA SER A 368 14.62 8.03 -50.99
C SER A 368 15.86 7.13 -51.05
N ASP A 369 16.03 6.53 -52.23
CA ASP A 369 17.29 5.99 -52.76
C ASP A 369 17.88 4.72 -52.15
N ILE A 370 17.35 3.57 -52.58
CA ILE A 370 18.17 2.38 -52.87
C ILE A 370 18.04 2.09 -54.36
N ALA A 371 19.11 2.33 -55.11
CA ALA A 371 19.20 2.01 -56.53
C ALA A 371 20.04 0.73 -56.75
N THR A 372 19.38 -0.28 -57.32
CA THR A 372 19.94 -1.37 -58.15
C THR A 372 21.18 -2.14 -57.66
N GLU A 373 20.96 -3.42 -57.36
CA GLU A 373 21.98 -4.46 -57.56
C GLU A 373 22.43 -4.52 -59.02
N GLN A 374 23.72 -4.77 -59.27
CA GLN A 374 24.10 -5.71 -60.32
C GLN A 374 25.17 -6.68 -59.81
N ILE A 375 24.98 -7.93 -60.22
CA ILE A 375 25.80 -9.10 -59.96
C ILE A 375 26.96 -9.08 -60.96
N ASP A 376 28.18 -9.40 -60.53
CA ASP A 376 28.96 -10.35 -61.33
C ASP A 376 29.92 -11.20 -60.50
N ASN A 377 30.30 -12.35 -61.07
CA ASN A 377 30.87 -13.49 -60.35
C ASN A 377 32.41 -13.62 -60.50
N LEU A 378 32.90 -14.72 -59.90
CA LEU A 378 34.09 -15.51 -60.24
C LEU A 378 35.46 -15.17 -59.58
N GLN A 379 35.81 -16.10 -58.67
CA GLN A 379 37.01 -16.95 -58.74
C GLN A 379 38.44 -16.35 -58.60
N ASP A 380 39.06 -16.75 -57.48
CA ASP A 380 40.23 -17.67 -57.44
C ASP A 380 41.58 -17.15 -56.91
N SER A 381 42.18 -18.01 -56.08
CA SER A 381 43.61 -18.29 -55.87
C SER A 381 44.66 -17.20 -55.54
N THR A 382 45.28 -17.44 -54.37
CA THR A 382 46.74 -17.59 -54.14
C THR A 382 47.66 -16.42 -53.69
N THR A 383 48.38 -16.75 -52.60
CA THR A 383 49.83 -16.55 -52.32
C THR A 383 50.42 -15.29 -51.66
N ASN A 384 50.92 -15.54 -50.43
CA ASN A 384 52.29 -15.27 -49.90
C ASN A 384 52.82 -13.86 -49.56
N LYS A 385 53.21 -13.73 -48.27
CA LYS A 385 54.47 -13.15 -47.71
C LYS A 385 54.71 -11.62 -47.94
N SER A 386 55.29 -10.84 -47.01
CA SER A 386 56.34 -11.16 -46.02
C SER A 386 56.44 -10.17 -44.84
N HIS A 387 57.08 -10.63 -43.75
CA HIS A 387 57.67 -9.90 -42.61
C HIS A 387 58.76 -8.87 -43.00
N PRO A 388 59.22 -7.92 -42.13
CA PRO A 388 59.86 -8.16 -40.79
C PRO A 388 59.46 -7.11 -39.70
N ASN A 389 60.04 -6.99 -38.49
CA ASN A 389 61.18 -7.66 -37.81
C ASN A 389 61.00 -7.72 -36.26
N THR A 390 61.97 -8.33 -35.55
CA THR A 390 62.10 -8.48 -34.06
C THR A 390 63.17 -7.50 -33.47
N PRO A 391 63.51 -7.41 -32.14
CA PRO A 391 63.94 -8.54 -31.25
C PRO A 391 63.52 -8.49 -29.74
N MET A 392 63.89 -9.57 -29.04
CA MET A 392 63.70 -9.86 -27.59
C MET A 392 64.91 -9.46 -26.72
N SER A 393 64.76 -9.54 -25.39
CA SER A 393 65.84 -9.87 -24.44
C SER A 393 65.32 -10.77 -23.29
N GLU A 394 66.24 -11.54 -22.66
CA GLU A 394 65.95 -12.67 -21.75
C GLU A 394 66.06 -12.35 -20.25
N SER A 395 65.62 -13.32 -19.44
CA SER A 395 65.63 -13.36 -17.96
C SER A 395 66.92 -13.94 -17.34
N SER A 396 67.14 -13.69 -16.04
CA SER A 396 68.02 -14.51 -15.19
C SER A 396 67.55 -14.51 -13.73
N ASP A 397 67.66 -15.65 -13.04
CA ASP A 397 67.12 -15.92 -11.70
C ASP A 397 68.05 -15.52 -10.54
N ASN A 398 67.47 -15.29 -9.36
CA ASN A 398 68.09 -15.59 -8.06
C ASN A 398 67.02 -15.73 -6.95
N GLY A 399 67.16 -16.71 -6.07
CA GLY A 399 66.06 -17.23 -5.25
C GLY A 399 66.11 -17.03 -3.73
N ILE A 400 65.14 -17.67 -3.07
CA ILE A 400 65.09 -18.05 -1.64
C ILE A 400 64.94 -16.91 -0.60
N VAL A 401 65.41 -15.68 -0.85
CA VAL A 401 65.09 -14.53 0.04
C VAL A 401 63.72 -13.92 -0.27
N ALA A 402 63.16 -14.19 -1.47
CA ALA A 402 61.84 -13.70 -1.88
C ALA A 402 60.64 -14.45 -1.26
N GLY A 403 60.83 -15.69 -0.77
CA GLY A 403 59.72 -16.49 -0.26
C GLY A 403 59.09 -15.95 1.03
N ILE A 404 59.93 -15.55 1.98
CA ILE A 404 59.46 -15.02 3.27
C ILE A 404 58.83 -13.63 3.09
N THR A 405 59.40 -12.78 2.24
CA THR A 405 58.83 -11.46 1.93
C THR A 405 57.51 -11.57 1.18
N ILE A 406 57.34 -12.52 0.25
CA ILE A 406 56.05 -12.79 -0.40
C ILE A 406 55.03 -13.29 0.63
N VAL A 407 55.36 -14.25 1.51
CA VAL A 407 54.42 -14.75 2.52
C VAL A 407 54.01 -13.66 3.52
N VAL A 408 54.96 -12.86 4.03
CA VAL A 408 54.65 -11.73 4.90
C VAL A 408 53.83 -10.67 4.17
N SER A 409 54.09 -10.41 2.88
CA SER A 409 53.29 -9.48 2.08
C SER A 409 51.87 -10.01 1.85
N LEU A 410 51.69 -11.31 1.58
CA LEU A 410 50.37 -11.92 1.43
C LEU A 410 49.58 -11.92 2.74
N ILE A 411 50.23 -12.16 3.89
CA ILE A 411 49.60 -12.03 5.22
C ILE A 411 49.21 -10.57 5.49
N LEU A 412 50.09 -9.61 5.18
CA LEU A 412 49.78 -8.18 5.32
C LEU A 412 48.62 -7.75 4.42
N ILE A 413 48.60 -8.20 3.16
CA ILE A 413 47.48 -7.99 2.22
C ILE A 413 46.20 -8.64 2.75
N ALA A 414 46.25 -9.85 3.32
CA ALA A 414 45.09 -10.51 3.91
C ALA A 414 44.55 -9.78 5.14
N VAL A 415 45.43 -9.26 6.02
CA VAL A 415 45.04 -8.44 7.17
C VAL A 415 44.46 -7.10 6.73
N ILE A 416 45.03 -6.45 5.71
CA ILE A 416 44.48 -5.23 5.11
C ILE A 416 43.12 -5.54 4.46
N ALA A 417 42.98 -6.63 3.71
CA ALA A 417 41.72 -7.03 3.10
C ALA A 417 40.65 -7.37 4.14
N ALA A 418 41.02 -8.05 5.24
CA ALA A 418 40.12 -8.31 6.36
C ALA A 418 39.74 -7.02 7.11
N GLY A 419 40.67 -6.08 7.28
CA GLY A 419 40.43 -4.76 7.85
C GLY A 419 39.53 -3.89 6.98
N VAL A 420 39.75 -3.89 5.65
CA VAL A 420 38.91 -3.21 4.66
C VAL A 420 37.54 -3.89 4.56
N TYR A 421 37.45 -5.22 4.63
CA TYR A 421 36.17 -5.94 4.67
C TYR A 421 35.41 -5.68 5.97
N TRP A 422 36.09 -5.61 7.12
CA TRP A 422 35.49 -5.25 8.40
C TRP A 422 35.05 -3.79 8.42
N LEU A 423 35.86 -2.87 7.89
CA LEU A 423 35.51 -1.46 7.74
C LEU A 423 34.35 -1.28 6.75
N TYR A 424 34.35 -2.00 5.62
CA TYR A 424 33.25 -2.04 4.67
C TYR A 424 31.99 -2.58 5.34
N ARG A 425 32.06 -3.69 6.08
CA ARG A 425 30.92 -4.26 6.82
C ARG A 425 30.45 -3.33 7.94
N HIS A 426 31.34 -2.58 8.59
CA HIS A 426 31.00 -1.62 9.63
C HIS A 426 30.38 -0.34 9.05
N LEU A 427 30.88 0.15 7.92
CA LEU A 427 30.29 1.24 7.13
C LEU A 427 28.95 0.82 6.53
N MET A 428 28.80 -0.43 6.06
CA MET A 428 27.54 -0.98 5.58
C MET A 428 26.55 -1.18 6.74
N HIS A 429 26.98 -1.59 7.94
CA HIS A 429 26.11 -1.59 9.13
C HIS A 429 25.71 -0.17 9.56
N ARG A 430 26.57 0.85 9.39
CA ARG A 430 26.20 2.26 9.55
C ARG A 430 25.31 2.81 8.43
N ASN A 431 25.39 2.26 7.22
CA ASN A 431 24.50 2.58 6.10
C ASN A 431 23.21 1.73 6.10
N MET A 432 23.08 0.68 6.94
CA MET A 432 21.82 -0.06 7.10
C MET A 432 20.74 0.76 7.82
N THR A 433 21.08 1.88 8.46
CA THR A 433 20.12 2.91 8.86
C THR A 433 19.81 3.92 7.74
N SER A 434 20.24 3.65 6.49
CA SER A 434 20.07 4.49 5.31
C SER A 434 20.00 3.64 4.03
N MET A 435 19.03 2.71 3.98
CA MET A 435 18.61 2.16 2.69
C MET A 435 17.89 3.25 1.90
N ASN A 436 18.66 4.01 1.12
CA ASN A 436 18.16 5.05 0.24
C ASN A 436 17.12 4.47 -0.72
N PHE A 437 15.89 4.99 -0.63
CA PHE A 437 14.95 4.95 -1.75
C PHE A 437 15.38 6.03 -2.74
N ASP A 438 15.49 5.68 -4.03
CA ASP A 438 15.61 6.64 -5.12
C ASP A 438 14.25 7.34 -5.41
N ASN A 439 13.65 7.94 -4.38
CA ASN A 439 12.64 8.99 -4.55
C ASN A 439 13.29 10.33 -4.07
N PRO A 440 13.44 11.33 -4.95
CA PRO A 440 14.11 12.60 -4.61
C PRO A 440 13.43 13.41 -3.48
N VAL A 441 12.17 13.10 -3.12
CA VAL A 441 11.44 13.74 -2.01
C VAL A 441 12.03 13.37 -0.63
N TYR A 442 12.53 12.14 -0.46
CA TYR A 442 13.14 11.70 0.81
C TYR A 442 14.39 12.52 1.18
N ARG A 443 15.11 13.03 0.17
CA ARG A 443 16.34 13.80 0.37
C ARG A 443 16.07 15.24 0.85
N LYS A 444 15.04 15.91 0.31
CA LYS A 444 14.68 17.27 0.75
C LYS A 444 14.27 17.32 2.23
N THR A 445 13.41 16.40 2.66
CA THR A 445 12.89 16.39 4.03
C THR A 445 13.93 16.07 5.09
N THR A 446 15.05 15.42 4.74
CA THR A 446 16.16 15.15 5.67
C THR A 446 17.18 16.30 5.72
N GLU A 447 17.46 16.96 4.59
CA GLU A 447 18.37 18.11 4.56
C GLU A 447 17.77 19.36 5.27
N ASP A 448 16.44 19.57 5.18
CA ASP A 448 15.75 20.70 5.85
C ASP A 448 15.60 20.55 7.38
N GLN A 449 15.68 19.34 7.96
CA GLN A 449 15.66 19.18 9.42
C GLN A 449 17.00 19.59 10.07
N PHE A 450 18.14 19.33 9.40
CA PHE A 450 19.48 19.65 9.95
C PHE A 450 19.80 21.15 9.98
N SER A 451 19.12 21.97 9.18
CA SER A 451 19.29 23.42 9.14
C SER A 451 18.46 24.16 10.21
N LEU A 452 17.33 23.60 10.63
CA LEU A 452 16.41 24.21 11.60
C LEU A 452 16.80 23.96 13.08
N GLU A 453 17.30 22.77 13.43
CA GLU A 453 17.65 22.46 14.84
C GLU A 453 18.81 23.28 15.41
N LYS A 454 19.60 23.96 14.58
CA LYS A 454 20.72 24.80 15.06
C LYS A 454 20.32 26.18 15.59
N ASN A 455 19.09 26.64 15.37
CA ASN A 455 18.67 28.02 15.63
C ASN A 455 17.33 28.13 16.38
N GLN A 456 17.22 27.59 17.60
CA GLN A 456 16.38 28.16 18.68
C GLN A 456 16.50 27.41 20.01
N PHE A 457 17.29 27.96 20.95
CA PHE A 457 17.11 27.72 22.39
C PHE A 457 17.53 28.96 23.20
N GLN A 458 16.55 29.79 23.56
CA GLN A 458 16.63 30.70 24.72
C GLN A 458 15.29 30.65 25.46
N PRO A 459 15.27 30.30 26.76
CA PRO A 459 14.05 30.27 27.54
C PRO A 459 13.70 31.67 28.06
N THR A 460 12.50 32.17 27.76
CA THR A 460 11.93 33.36 28.40
C THR A 460 10.83 32.98 29.38
N THR A 461 11.06 33.25 30.66
CA THR A 461 10.08 33.08 31.73
C THR A 461 9.16 34.30 31.84
N ARG A 462 7.85 34.08 32.01
CA ARG A 462 6.92 35.07 32.58
C ARG A 462 5.96 34.39 33.57
N PRO A 463 5.62 35.06 34.70
CA PRO A 463 4.74 34.49 35.72
C PRO A 463 3.26 34.75 35.42
N TYR A 464 2.40 33.87 35.92
CA TYR A 464 0.96 34.12 36.05
C TYR A 464 0.69 35.05 37.25
N LEU A 465 -0.11 36.09 37.05
CA LEU A 465 -0.74 36.84 38.15
C LEU A 465 -2.13 36.27 38.41
N SER A 466 -2.44 35.97 39.67
CA SER A 466 -3.80 35.75 40.14
C SER A 466 -4.38 37.06 40.67
N THR A 467 -5.64 37.36 40.34
CA THR A 467 -6.44 38.39 40.99
C THR A 467 -7.66 37.75 41.64
N VAL A 468 -7.86 38.07 42.92
CA VAL A 468 -8.99 37.63 43.73
C VAL A 468 -10.12 38.64 43.58
N GLY A 469 -11.36 38.14 43.45
CA GLY A 469 -12.59 38.92 43.57
C GLY A 469 -13.64 38.07 44.28
N GLU A 470 -13.93 38.42 45.53
CA GLU A 470 -15.03 37.83 46.30
C GLU A 470 -16.36 38.46 45.88
N GLU A 471 -17.43 37.66 45.74
CA GLU A 471 -18.77 38.18 46.06
C GLU A 471 -19.75 37.07 46.51
N ALA A 472 -20.28 37.28 47.73
CA ALA A 472 -21.49 36.77 48.37
C ALA A 472 -22.08 35.38 47.98
N GLN A 473 -22.08 34.46 48.95
CA GLN A 473 -23.05 33.36 49.06
C GLN A 473 -24.25 33.78 49.92
N GLN A 474 -25.47 33.42 49.50
CA GLN A 474 -26.64 33.23 50.38
C GLN A 474 -27.14 31.79 50.28
N PRO A 475 -27.60 31.15 51.38
CA PRO A 475 -27.88 29.72 51.40
C PRO A 475 -29.33 29.39 51.00
N LEU A 476 -29.48 28.37 50.15
CA LEU A 476 -30.76 27.69 49.92
C LEU A 476 -30.97 26.61 51.00
N THR A 477 -32.07 26.73 51.74
CA THR A 477 -32.53 25.70 52.68
C THR A 477 -33.33 24.62 51.96
N SER A 478 -33.25 23.38 52.46
CA SER A 478 -34.05 22.24 52.01
C SER A 478 -35.22 21.98 52.94
N ALA A 479 -36.37 21.58 52.39
CA ALA A 479 -37.15 20.38 52.78
C ALA A 479 -38.65 20.42 52.35
N ASN A 480 -39.16 19.21 52.09
CA ASN A 480 -40.55 18.75 52.27
C ASN A 480 -41.68 19.11 51.28
N THR A 481 -41.96 18.12 50.41
CA THR A 481 -43.25 17.38 50.30
C THR A 481 -44.58 18.14 50.41
N ASN A 482 -45.38 18.13 49.32
CA ASN A 482 -46.64 17.37 49.23
C ASN A 482 -47.40 17.66 47.92
N ASP A 483 -47.89 16.60 47.26
CA ASP A 483 -49.05 16.60 46.35
C ASP A 483 -50.37 16.86 47.16
N PRO A 484 -51.58 17.04 46.58
CA PRO A 484 -51.97 16.89 45.16
C PRO A 484 -52.89 18.01 44.58
N VAL A 485 -53.20 17.93 43.29
CA VAL A 485 -54.55 17.81 42.66
C VAL A 485 -54.41 17.79 41.14
#